data_AF-A0A925ZML3-F1
#
_entry.id   AF-A0A925ZML3-F1
#
_cell.length_a   1.000
_cell.length_b   1.000
_cell.length_c   1.000
_cell.angle_alpha   90.00
_cell.angle_beta   90.00
_cell.angle_gamma   90.00
#
_symmetry.space_group_name_H-M   'P 1'
#
loop_
_entity.id
_entity.type
_entity.pdbx_description
1 polymer ?
#
loop_
_entity_poly.entity_id
_entity_poly.type
_entity_poly.pdbx_seq_one_letter_code
_entity_poly.pdbx_strand_id
1 'polypeptide(L)'
;MSTDVVLATGNRHKLAELKLVLAEVAPQLRAVGQSEHGEPPEIAETGSTFAANAELKARGIAAWLRERGVAGDTWVLADDSGISVAALGG
;
A
#
# COMPACT_ATOMS: atom_id res chain seq x y z
N MET A 1 -13.20 -7.75 16.65
CA MET A 1 -12.03 -6.88 16.36
C MET A 1 -12.05 -6.60 14.86
N SER A 2 -11.86 -5.36 14.43
CA SER A 2 -11.74 -5.05 13.00
C SER A 2 -10.26 -5.20 12.62
N THR A 3 -10.01 -5.90 11.52
CA THR A 3 -8.67 -6.13 10.96
C THR A 3 -8.23 -4.89 10.21
N ASP A 4 -7.03 -4.39 10.51
CA ASP A 4 -6.50 -3.20 9.85
C ASP A 4 -5.86 -3.57 8.50
N VAL A 5 -6.06 -2.71 7.51
CA VAL A 5 -5.36 -2.74 6.22
C VAL A 5 -4.60 -1.43 6.06
N VAL A 6 -3.28 -1.51 6.16
CA VAL A 6 -2.39 -0.36 5.92
C VAL A 6 -2.18 -0.18 4.43
N LEU A 7 -2.52 1.00 3.92
CA LEU A 7 -2.34 1.40 2.54
C LEU A 7 -0.93 1.98 2.38
N ALA A 8 -0.08 1.22 1.68
CA ALA A 8 1.31 1.54 1.40
C ALA A 8 1.44 2.57 0.27
N THR A 9 0.88 3.76 0.49
CA THR A 9 0.96 4.89 -0.45
C THR A 9 1.18 6.21 0.28
N GLY A 10 2.08 7.03 -0.26
CA GLY A 10 2.25 8.43 0.14
C GLY A 10 1.32 9.40 -0.61
N ASN A 11 0.59 8.92 -1.63
CA ASN A 11 -0.29 9.76 -2.43
C ASN A 11 -1.66 9.93 -1.76
N ARG A 12 -1.96 11.16 -1.32
CA ARG A 12 -3.22 11.50 -0.62
C ARG A 12 -4.48 11.22 -1.43
N HIS A 13 -4.45 11.39 -2.76
CA HIS A 13 -5.60 11.12 -3.61
C HIS A 13 -5.85 9.61 -3.72
N LYS A 14 -4.80 8.83 -4.01
CA LYS A 14 -4.89 7.36 -4.01
C LYS A 14 -5.37 6.82 -2.67
N LEU A 15 -4.88 7.38 -1.56
CA LEU A 15 -5.31 6.98 -0.22
C LEU A 15 -6.83 7.17 -0.05
N ALA A 16 -7.38 8.30 -0.49
CA ALA A 16 -8.82 8.56 -0.41
C ALA A 16 -9.63 7.57 -1.27
N GLU A 17 -9.21 7.34 -2.52
CA GLU A 17 -9.87 6.40 -3.43
C GLU A 17 -9.87 4.97 -2.88
N LEU A 18 -8.71 4.47 -2.44
CA LEU A 18 -8.59 3.12 -1.89
C LEU A 18 -9.40 2.94 -0.60
N LYS A 19 -9.46 3.97 0.26
CA LYS A 19 -10.32 3.94 1.46
C LYS A 19 -11.79 3.80 1.08
N LEU A 20 -12.26 4.50 0.04
CA LEU A 20 -13.64 4.41 -0.44
C LEU A 20 -13.94 3.01 -0.99
N VAL A 21 -13.08 2.51 -1.89
CA VAL A 21 -13.27 1.17 -2.50
C VAL A 21 -13.27 0.08 -1.43
N LEU A 22 -12.32 0.11 -0.48
CA LEU A 22 -12.25 -0.89 0.58
C LEU A 22 -13.46 -0.84 1.52
N ALA A 23 -13.96 0.35 1.84
CA ALA A 23 -15.18 0.47 2.65
C ALA A 23 -16.41 -0.13 1.97
N GLU A 24 -16.45 -0.11 0.63
CA GLU A 24 -17.52 -0.72 -0.16
C GLU A 24 -17.38 -2.24 -0.26
N VAL A 25 -16.19 -2.74 -0.62
CA VAL A 25 -15.99 -4.17 -0.93
C VAL A 25 -15.66 -5.03 0.28
N ALA A 26 -15.14 -4.43 1.35
CA ALA A 26 -14.71 -5.12 2.56
C ALA A 26 -14.98 -4.26 3.83
N PRO A 27 -16.24 -3.93 4.14
CA PRO A 27 -16.62 -3.01 5.23
C PRO A 27 -16.17 -3.44 6.64
N GLN A 28 -15.80 -4.72 6.81
CA GLN A 28 -15.25 -5.25 8.06
C GLN A 28 -13.78 -4.88 8.29
N LEU A 29 -13.08 -4.44 7.24
CA LEU A 29 -11.67 -4.05 7.28
C LEU A 29 -11.55 -2.54 7.50
N ARG A 30 -10.60 -2.14 8.33
CA ARG A 30 -10.31 -0.72 8.57
C ARG A 30 -9.10 -0.29 7.74
N ALA A 31 -9.35 0.51 6.72
CA ALA A 31 -8.29 1.05 5.86
C ALA A 31 -7.59 2.26 6.53
N VAL A 32 -6.28 2.18 6.73
CA VAL A 32 -5.45 3.22 7.33
C VAL A 32 -4.25 3.55 6.42
N GLY A 33 -3.77 4.79 6.42
CA GLY A 33 -2.58 5.16 5.64
C GLY A 33 -1.29 4.80 6.36
N GLN A 34 -0.22 4.48 5.62
CA GLN A 34 1.11 4.21 6.20
C GLN A 34 1.63 5.33 7.12
N SER A 35 1.28 6.59 6.84
CA SER A 35 1.68 7.75 7.65
C SER A 35 1.03 7.80 9.03
N GLU A 36 -0.07 7.06 9.26
CA GLU A 36 -0.71 6.96 10.57
C GLU A 36 0.18 6.21 11.58
N HIS A 37 1.20 5.49 11.10
CA HIS A 37 2.16 4.76 11.93
C HIS A 37 3.50 5.50 12.10
N GLY A 38 3.62 6.75 11.63
CA GLY A 38 4.83 7.56 11.68
C GLY A 38 5.34 7.94 10.29
N GLU A 39 6.62 8.33 10.19
CA GLU A 39 7.27 8.62 8.92
C GLU A 39 7.76 7.30 8.27
N PRO A 40 7.15 6.87 7.15
CA PRO A 40 7.53 5.64 6.47
C PRO A 40 8.82 5.84 5.66
N PRO A 41 9.65 4.79 5.51
CA PRO A 41 10.83 4.85 4.65
C PRO A 41 10.41 4.96 3.19
N GLU A 42 11.30 5.51 2.38
CA GLU A 42 11.21 5.39 0.94
C GLU A 42 11.53 3.95 0.53
N ILE A 43 10.61 3.29 -0.16
CA ILE A 43 10.80 1.95 -0.68
C ILE A 43 11.19 2.05 -2.15
N ALA A 44 12.37 1.53 -2.49
CA ALA A 44 12.86 1.57 -3.86
C ALA A 44 12.00 0.70 -4.79
N GLU A 45 11.52 1.31 -5.88
CA GLU A 45 10.71 0.67 -6.93
C GLU A 45 11.61 0.16 -8.07
N THR A 46 12.33 -0.93 -7.80
CA THR A 46 13.31 -1.51 -8.74
C THR A 46 12.73 -2.63 -9.60
N GLY A 47 11.42 -2.87 -9.51
CA GLY A 47 10.72 -3.87 -10.30
C GLY A 47 10.55 -3.41 -11.75
N SER A 48 10.54 -4.38 -12.67
CA SER A 48 10.30 -4.13 -14.10
C SER A 48 8.81 -4.13 -14.49
N THR A 49 7.91 -4.30 -13.51
CA THR A 49 6.46 -4.32 -13.71
C THR A 49 5.76 -3.61 -12.56
N PHE A 50 4.55 -3.09 -12.81
CA PHE A 50 3.72 -2.49 -11.76
C PHE A 50 3.47 -3.47 -10.60
N ALA A 51 3.17 -4.74 -10.91
CA ALA A 51 2.97 -5.76 -9.89
C ALA A 51 4.20 -5.96 -8.99
N ALA A 52 5.40 -5.97 -9.58
CA ALA A 52 6.65 -6.09 -8.82
C ALA A 52 6.89 -4.88 -7.89
N ASN A 53 6.63 -3.67 -8.38
CA ASN A 53 6.76 -2.45 -7.55
C ASN A 53 5.70 -2.40 -6.44
N ALA A 54 4.46 -2.80 -6.72
CA ALA A 54 3.42 -2.93 -5.70
C ALA A 54 3.85 -3.93 -4.61
N GLU A 55 4.40 -5.08 -4.99
CA GLU A 55 4.91 -6.07 -4.04
C GLU A 55 6.07 -5.51 -3.19
N LEU A 56 7.04 -4.82 -3.81
CA LEU A 56 8.15 -4.19 -3.10
C LEU A 56 7.63 -3.20 -2.04
N LYS A 57 6.70 -2.31 -2.43
CA LYS A 57 6.07 -1.35 -1.51
C LYS A 57 5.35 -2.06 -0.36
N ALA A 58 4.51 -3.05 -0.64
CA ALA A 58 3.76 -3.78 0.39
C ALA A 58 4.70 -4.48 1.38
N ARG A 59 5.74 -5.17 0.89
CA ARG A 59 6.71 -5.88 1.73
C ARG A 59 7.59 -4.92 2.54
N GLY A 60 8.04 -3.84 1.93
CA GLY A 60 8.86 -2.81 2.58
C GLY A 60 8.12 -2.15 3.75
N ILE A 61 6.88 -1.72 3.52
CA ILE A 61 6.04 -1.14 4.57
C ILE A 61 5.69 -2.19 5.64
N ALA A 62 5.40 -3.44 5.26
CA ALA A 62 5.16 -4.51 6.23
C ALA A 62 6.39 -4.77 7.13
N ALA A 63 7.60 -4.74 6.58
CA ALA A 63 8.83 -4.88 7.35
C ALA A 63 9.02 -3.71 8.33
N TRP A 64 8.86 -2.47 7.83
CA TRP A 64 8.94 -1.26 8.64
C TRP A 64 7.93 -1.25 9.80
N LEU A 65 6.67 -1.66 9.56
CA LEU A 65 5.65 -1.77 10.60
C LEU A 65 6.04 -2.79 11.68
N ARG A 66 6.58 -3.95 11.27
CA ARG A 66 7.04 -4.99 12.21
C ARG A 66 8.16 -4.49 13.12
N GLU A 67 9.13 -3.77 12.58
CA GLU A 67 10.23 -3.18 13.37
C GLU A 67 9.73 -2.21 14.44
N ARG A 68 8.59 -1.57 14.20
CA ARG A 68 7.93 -0.63 15.13
C ARG A 68 7.00 -1.31 16.13
N GLY A 69 6.94 -2.63 16.14
CA GLY A 69 6.05 -3.39 17.02
C GLY A 69 4.58 -3.30 16.63
N VAL A 70 4.26 -2.85 15.42
CA VAL A 70 2.91 -2.98 14.85
C VAL A 70 2.74 -4.45 14.44
N ALA A 71 2.45 -5.29 15.42
CA ALA A 71 2.23 -6.72 15.26
C ALA A 71 0.79 -7.08 15.66
N GLY A 72 0.08 -7.81 14.79
CA GLY A 72 -1.32 -8.21 14.97
C GLY A 72 -2.00 -8.58 13.65
N ASP A 73 -3.33 -8.58 13.63
CA ASP A 73 -4.19 -8.72 12.44
C ASP A 73 -4.10 -7.48 11.53
N THR A 74 -2.90 -7.16 11.04
CA THR A 74 -2.61 -6.02 10.16
C THR A 74 -2.11 -6.51 8.82
N TRP A 75 -2.85 -6.17 7.77
CA TRP A 75 -2.48 -6.43 6.39
C TRP A 75 -1.88 -5.17 5.77
N VAL A 76 -1.02 -5.33 4.77
CA VAL A 76 -0.49 -4.20 4.00
C VAL A 76 -0.92 -4.37 2.55
N LEU A 77 -1.58 -3.34 2.01
CA LEU A 77 -2.00 -3.27 0.62
C LEU A 77 -1.21 -2.17 -0.07
N ALA A 78 -0.63 -2.49 -1.21
CA ALA A 78 0.02 -1.54 -2.09
C ALA A 78 -0.60 -1.61 -3.49
N ASP A 79 -0.50 -0.50 -4.20
CA ASP A 79 -0.85 -0.35 -5.59
C ASP A 79 0.35 0.23 -6.34
N ASP A 80 0.50 -0.12 -7.61
CA ASP A 80 1.37 0.61 -8.52
C ASP A 80 0.69 0.80 -9.88
N SER A 81 0.83 2.00 -10.43
CA SER A 81 0.10 2.42 -11.63
C SER A 81 0.95 3.33 -12.48
N GLY A 82 0.79 3.27 -13.79
CA GLY A 82 1.47 4.16 -14.72
C GLY A 82 0.78 4.22 -16.07
N ILE A 83 1.42 4.91 -17.00
CA ILE A 83 1.01 4.92 -18.41
C ILE A 83 1.74 3.78 -19.12
N SER A 84 1.00 3.06 -19.95
CA SER A 84 1.51 2.01 -20.80
C SER A 84 1.21 2.37 -22.26
N VAL A 85 2.25 2.62 -23.07
CA VAL A 85 2.16 2.95 -24.49
C VAL A 85 2.75 1.82 -25.33
N ALA A 86 1.89 1.16 -26.13
CA ALA A 86 2.30 0.06 -27.00
C ALA A 86 3.45 0.41 -27.95
N ALA A 87 3.47 1.63 -28.51
CA ALA A 87 4.55 2.10 -29.39
C ALA A 87 5.91 2.26 -28.69
N LEU A 88 5.92 2.34 -27.35
CA LEU A 88 7.13 2.42 -26.52
C LEU A 88 7.49 1.06 -25.89
N GLY A 89 6.79 -0.02 -26.27
CA GLY A 89 7.03 -1.37 -25.75
C GLY A 89 6.58 -1.56 -24.30
N GLY A 90 5.74 -0.67 -23.80
CA GLY A 90 5.41 -0.57 -22.38
C GLY A 90 4.45 0.55 -22.20
#